data_AF-A0A958N5P6-F1
#
_entry.id   AF-A0A958N5P6-F1
#
_cell.length_a   1.000
_cell.length_b   1.000
_cell.length_c   1.000
_cell.angle_alpha   90.00
_cell.angle_beta   90.00
_cell.angle_gamma   90.00
#
_symmetry.space_group_name_H-M   'P 1'
#
loop_
_entity.id
_entity.type
_entity.pdbx_description
1 polymer ?
#
loop_
_entity_poly.entity_id
_entity_poly.type
_entity_poly.pdbx_seq_one_letter_code
_entity_poly.pdbx_strand_id
1 'polypeptide(L)' 'MKVSLSRAFAGQQVGIKEMEDGIWVVSFLDYDLGYFDDKSRKVEPVEDPFGMLKV' A
#
# COMPACT_ATOMS: atom_id res chain seq x y z
N MET A 1 -14.01 -3.28 -9.22
CA MET A 1 -12.76 -3.75 -9.88
C MET A 1 -11.82 -4.25 -8.79
N LYS A 2 -11.17 -5.41 -8.96
CA LYS A 2 -10.20 -5.95 -7.98
C LYS A 2 -8.80 -5.88 -8.59
N VAL A 3 -7.86 -5.25 -7.91
CA VAL A 3 -6.46 -5.13 -8.34
C VAL A 3 -5.58 -5.93 -7.38
N SER A 4 -4.60 -6.65 -7.92
CA SER A 4 -3.61 -7.40 -7.12
C SER A 4 -2.28 -6.66 -7.15
N LEU A 5 -1.81 -6.19 -6.01
CA LEU A 5 -0.53 -5.46 -5.91
C LEU A 5 0.65 -6.33 -6.33
N SER A 6 0.65 -7.62 -5.99
CA SER A 6 1.69 -8.56 -6.42
C SER A 6 1.80 -8.71 -7.94
N ARG A 7 0.69 -8.51 -8.67
CA ARG A 7 0.66 -8.56 -10.14
C ARG A 7 0.98 -7.20 -10.73
N ALA A 8 0.50 -6.12 -10.13
CA ALA A 8 0.74 -4.75 -10.59
C ALA A 8 2.21 -4.34 -10.45
N PHE A 9 2.88 -4.80 -9.38
CA PHE A 9 4.26 -4.46 -9.06
C PHE A 9 5.24 -5.62 -9.30
N ALA A 10 4.87 -6.60 -10.13
CA ALA A 10 5.74 -7.72 -10.43
C ALA A 10 7.08 -7.24 -11.04
N GLY A 11 8.19 -7.63 -10.43
CA GLY A 11 9.53 -7.20 -10.86
C GLY A 11 9.92 -5.78 -10.45
N GLN A 12 9.14 -5.11 -9.59
CA GLN A 12 9.47 -3.82 -9.00
C GLN A 12 9.75 -3.97 -7.51
N GLN A 13 10.60 -3.09 -6.95
CA GLN A 13 10.77 -3.01 -5.51
C GLN A 13 9.60 -2.26 -4.88
N VAL A 14 9.03 -2.83 -3.83
CA VAL A 14 7.92 -2.26 -3.06
C VAL A 14 8.36 -2.23 -1.61
N GLY A 15 8.14 -1.10 -0.94
CA GLY A 15 8.39 -0.94 0.48
C GLY A 15 7.28 -1.61 1.29
N ILE A 16 7.67 -2.39 2.29
CA ILE A 16 6.75 -3.01 3.25
C ILE A 16 7.31 -2.75 4.64
N LYS A 17 6.51 -2.14 5.51
CA LYS A 17 6.90 -1.80 6.88
C LYS A 17 5.77 -2.08 7.86
N GLU A 18 6.04 -2.88 8.87
CA GLU A 18 5.09 -3.10 9.97
C GLU A 18 5.00 -1.83 10.82
N MET A 19 3.78 -1.33 11.00
CA MET A 19 3.50 -0.16 11.86
C MET A 19 2.86 -0.60 13.18
N GLU A 20 1.99 -1.60 13.13
CA GLU A 20 1.35 -2.24 14.27
C GLU A 20 1.28 -3.76 14.02
N ASP A 21 0.98 -4.54 15.06
CA ASP A 21 0.90 -6.00 14.96
C ASP A 21 -0.09 -6.44 13.87
N GLY A 22 0.44 -7.01 12.79
CA GLY A 22 -0.35 -7.45 11.64
C GLY A 22 -0.85 -6.33 10.71
N ILE A 23 -0.43 -5.08 10.90
CA ILE A 23 -0.74 -3.94 10.02
C ILE A 23 0.55 -3.39 9.40
N TRP A 24 0.60 -3.41 8.07
CA TRP A 24 1.79 -3.11 7.30
C TRP A 24 1.54 -1.99 6.30
N VAL A 25 2.35 -0.94 6.31
CA VAL A 25 2.34 0.06 5.23
C VAL A 25 2.97 -0.53 3.98
N VAL A 26 2.30 -0.33 2.85
CA VAL A 26 2.79 -0.64 1.50
C VAL A 26 3.14 0.67 0.82
N SER A 27 4.40 0.84 0.44
CA SER A 27 4.93 2.05 -0.21
C SER A 27 5.55 1.71 -1.56
N PHE A 28 5.47 2.63 -2.51
CA PHE A 28 6.17 2.53 -3.79
C PHE A 28 6.80 3.88 -4.14
N LEU A 29 8.09 3.87 -4.44
CA LEU A 29 8.90 5.10 -4.48
C LEU A 29 8.80 5.84 -3.14
N ASP A 30 8.52 7.14 -3.18
CA ASP A 30 8.37 8.01 -2.01
C ASP A 30 6.91 8.12 -1.54
N TYR A 31 6.03 7.20 -1.98
CA TYR A 31 4.59 7.28 -1.76
C TYR A 31 4.07 6.09 -0.96
N ASP A 32 3.29 6.38 0.08
CA ASP A 32 2.51 5.39 0.79
C ASP A 32 1.22 5.11 0.02
N LEU A 33 1.03 3.85 -0.39
CA LEU A 33 -0.13 3.45 -1.18
C LEU A 33 -1.30 3.04 -0.29
N GLY A 34 -1.02 2.44 0.87
CA GLY A 34 -2.05 1.86 1.73
C GLY A 34 -1.50 1.02 2.86
N TYR A 35 -2.42 0.42 3.61
CA TYR A 35 -2.15 -0.47 4.73
C TYR A 35 -2.65 -1.88 4.42
N PHE A 36 -1.74 -2.85 4.44
CA PHE A 36 -2.06 -4.26 4.43
C PHE A 36 -2.44 -4.73 5.83
N ASP A 37 -3.63 -5.32 5.95
CA ASP A 37 -4.11 -5.99 7.17
C ASP A 37 -4.02 -7.51 6.99
N ASP A 38 -3.22 -8.16 7.83
CA ASP A 38 -2.98 -9.60 7.79
C ASP A 38 -4.25 -10.43 8.06
N LYS A 39 -5.17 -9.91 8.88
CA LYS A 39 -6.42 -10.60 9.22
C LYS A 39 -7.36 -10.65 8.01
N SER A 40 -7.55 -9.51 7.35
CA SER A 40 -8.44 -9.41 6.19
C SER A 40 -7.77 -9.80 4.86
N ARG A 41 -6.43 -9.85 4.83
CA ARG A 41 -5.58 -10.09 3.63
C ARG A 41 -5.88 -9.10 2.51
N LYS A 42 -6.13 -7.85 2.88
CA LYS A 42 -6.46 -6.75 1.97
C LYS A 42 -5.54 -5.56 2.23
N VAL A 43 -5.38 -4.76 1.18
CA VAL A 43 -4.77 -3.44 1.30
C VAL A 43 -5.86 -2.40 1.23
N GLU A 44 -5.95 -1.61 2.29
CA GLU A 44 -6.81 -0.42 2.36
C GLU A 44 -6.00 0.77 1.85
N PRO A 45 -6.47 1.46 0.79
CA PRO A 45 -5.74 2.59 0.23
C PRO A 45 -5.73 3.77 1.20
N VAL A 46 -4.65 4.55 1.19
CA VAL A 46 -4.68 5.88 1.83
C VAL A 46 -5.51 6.84 0.98
N GLU A 47 -6.06 7.89 1.60
CA GLU A 47 -6.95 8.86 0.91
C GLU A 47 -6.25 9.59 -0.24
N ASP A 48 -4.98 9.98 -0.05
CA ASP A 48 -4.19 10.71 -1.05
C ASP A 48 -2.80 10.09 -1.21
N PRO A 49 -2.68 8.97 -1.93
CA PRO A 49 -1.40 8.24 -2.04
C PRO A 49 -0.32 9.04 -2.74
N PHE A 50 -0.67 10.06 -3.52
CA PHE A 50 0.27 10.85 -4.32
C PHE A 50 0.32 12.33 -3.94
N GLY A 51 -0.37 12.75 -2.88
CA GLY A 51 -0.39 14.16 -2.46
C GLY A 51 -1.09 15.09 -3.44
N MET A 52 -1.97 14.59 -4.31
CA MET A 52 -2.61 15.36 -5.39
C MET A 52 -3.84 16.14 -4.91
N LEU A 53 -4.32 15.92 -3.69
CA LEU A 53 -5.49 16.60 -3.13
C LEU A 53 -5.17 17.93 -2.43
N LYS A 54 -3.89 18.35 -2.41
CA LYS A 54 -3.50 19.68 -1.91
C LYS A 54 -3.58 20.73 -3.03
N VAL A 55 -4.68 21.50 -3.00
CA VAL A 55 -4.79 22.84 -3.61
C VAL A 55 -4.59 23.88 -2.52
#